data_AF-A0A9C9L2A8-F1
#
_entry.id   AF-A0A9C9L2A8-F1
#
_cell.length_a   1.000
_cell.length_b   1.000
_cell.length_c   1.000
_cell.angle_alpha   90.00
_cell.angle_beta   90.00
_cell.angle_gamma   90.00
#
_symmetry.space_group_name_H-M   'P 1'
#
loop_
_entity.id
_entity.type
_entity.pdbx_description
1 polymer ?
#
loop_
_entity_poly.entity_id
_entity_poly.type
_entity_poly.pdbx_seq_one_letter_code
_entity_poly.pdbx_strand_id
1 'polypeptide(L)'
;MKTHIQTVFLNIFFSCLLFTGGCSANNIAGNIAVRSHYSSQQCSIDKASVRLINNKNELETLITRSRRTVLSDSSVALPEIDFTKNRALLIALGNKSSAGYNIKLNADRAEIRDQKLMLPVDIISPDKGGFQAQVITSPCVIISFTKGAYTRIIVNEALDNVTL
;
A
#
# COMPACT_ATOMS: atom_id res chain seq x y z
N MET A 1 -38.25 64.10 -26.00
CA MET A 1 -37.09 64.30 -25.10
C MET A 1 -37.43 63.69 -23.76
N LYS A 2 -36.64 62.71 -23.25
CA LYS A 2 -36.88 61.92 -22.02
C LYS A 2 -38.16 61.03 -22.05
N THR A 3 -38.43 60.04 -21.18
CA THR A 3 -37.72 58.86 -20.58
C THR A 3 -38.83 57.96 -19.95
N HIS A 4 -38.78 56.65 -19.66
CA HIS A 4 -37.84 55.50 -19.79
C HIS A 4 -38.64 54.30 -20.39
N ILE A 5 -38.13 53.16 -20.89
CA ILE A 5 -36.86 52.40 -20.81
C ILE A 5 -36.63 51.45 -19.60
N GLN A 6 -37.63 51.18 -18.75
CA GLN A 6 -37.45 50.37 -17.52
C GLN A 6 -38.05 48.95 -17.49
N THR A 7 -39.02 48.58 -18.32
CA THR A 7 -39.78 47.31 -18.17
C THR A 7 -39.11 46.03 -18.71
N VAL A 8 -37.96 46.13 -19.40
CA VAL A 8 -37.29 44.97 -20.02
C VAL A 8 -36.31 44.26 -19.07
N PHE A 9 -35.85 44.93 -18.00
CA PHE A 9 -34.76 44.43 -17.15
C PHE A 9 -35.12 43.30 -16.17
N LEU A 10 -36.40 42.94 -16.02
CA LEU A 10 -36.89 42.08 -14.94
C LEU A 10 -37.14 40.61 -15.33
N ASN A 11 -36.61 40.12 -16.46
CA ASN A 11 -36.80 38.73 -16.92
C ASN A 11 -35.55 38.03 -17.48
N ILE A 12 -34.35 38.60 -17.30
CA ILE A 12 -33.08 38.02 -17.81
C ILE A 12 -32.11 37.71 -16.65
N PHE A 13 -32.62 37.09 -15.58
CA PHE A 13 -31.80 36.63 -14.44
C PHE A 13 -32.26 35.29 -13.83
N PHE A 14 -33.29 34.65 -14.38
CA PHE A 14 -33.91 33.44 -13.82
C PHE A 14 -33.89 32.26 -14.83
N SER A 15 -32.76 32.07 -15.53
CA SER A 15 -32.58 30.96 -16.45
C SER A 15 -31.14 30.46 -16.49
N CYS A 16 -30.98 29.15 -16.65
CA CYS A 16 -29.72 28.44 -16.91
C CYS A 16 -28.61 28.52 -15.83
N LEU A 17 -28.96 28.38 -14.54
CA LEU A 17 -28.01 28.05 -13.48
C LEU A 17 -28.18 26.58 -13.00
N LEU A 18 -28.16 25.66 -13.98
CA LEU A 18 -28.30 24.20 -13.78
C LEU A 18 -27.08 23.43 -14.32
N PHE A 19 -25.87 23.86 -13.95
CA PHE A 19 -24.64 23.09 -14.21
C PHE A 19 -24.36 22.07 -13.08
N THR A 20 -25.33 21.21 -12.80
CA THR A 20 -25.16 20.05 -11.90
C THR A 20 -24.42 18.92 -12.62
N GLY A 21 -23.16 19.18 -12.99
CA GLY A 21 -22.24 18.19 -13.55
C GLY A 21 -21.82 17.17 -12.50
N GLY A 22 -22.69 16.18 -12.24
CA GLY A 22 -22.46 15.16 -11.24
C GLY A 22 -21.29 14.24 -11.61
N CYS A 23 -20.17 14.34 -10.89
CA CYS A 23 -19.11 13.34 -10.94
C CYS A 23 -19.64 12.02 -10.39
N SER A 24 -20.06 11.11 -11.28
CA SER A 24 -20.29 9.70 -10.92
C SER A 24 -18.96 9.08 -10.52
N ALA A 25 -18.69 9.08 -9.21
CA ALA A 25 -17.59 8.32 -8.63
C ALA A 25 -17.92 6.82 -8.76
N ASN A 26 -17.57 6.26 -9.92
CA ASN A 26 -17.73 4.84 -10.22
C ASN A 26 -16.88 4.03 -9.24
N ASN A 27 -17.52 3.62 -8.15
CA ASN A 27 -16.97 2.75 -7.12
C ASN A 27 -16.91 1.33 -7.70
N ILE A 28 -15.93 1.11 -8.58
CA ILE A 28 -15.55 -0.22 -9.02
C ILE A 28 -14.95 -0.91 -7.80
N ALA A 29 -15.79 -1.68 -7.10
CA ALA A 29 -15.43 -2.58 -6.01
C ALA A 29 -14.61 -3.77 -6.55
N GLY A 30 -13.46 -3.46 -7.16
CA GLY A 30 -12.50 -4.42 -7.66
C GLY A 30 -11.79 -5.08 -6.49
N ASN A 31 -11.65 -6.40 -6.57
CA ASN A 31 -10.91 -7.18 -5.60
C ASN A 31 -9.66 -7.76 -6.29
N ILE A 32 -8.50 -7.57 -5.67
CA ILE A 32 -7.19 -7.87 -6.22
C ILE A 32 -6.53 -8.98 -5.40
N ALA A 33 -6.08 -10.04 -6.05
CA ALA A 33 -5.35 -11.11 -5.39
C ALA A 33 -4.03 -10.59 -4.80
N VAL A 34 -3.77 -10.91 -3.53
CA VAL A 34 -2.55 -10.59 -2.78
C VAL A 34 -1.90 -11.88 -2.28
N ARG A 35 -0.56 -11.92 -2.27
CA ARG A 35 0.20 -13.07 -1.77
C ARG A 35 1.48 -12.64 -1.07
N SER A 36 1.70 -13.15 0.15
CA SER A 36 3.00 -13.06 0.82
C SER A 36 3.99 -14.04 0.20
N HIS A 37 5.22 -13.57 -0.03
CA HIS A 37 6.28 -14.28 -0.76
C HIS A 37 7.56 -14.45 0.04
N TYR A 38 7.84 -13.53 0.97
CA TYR A 38 8.97 -13.59 1.88
C TYR A 38 8.61 -12.85 3.16
N SER A 39 9.02 -13.39 4.30
CA SER A 39 8.91 -12.74 5.61
C SER A 39 10.16 -13.07 6.41
N SER A 40 10.69 -12.11 7.15
CA SER A 40 11.82 -12.31 8.06
C SER A 40 11.72 -11.35 9.25
N GLN A 41 12.21 -11.80 10.40
CA GLN A 41 12.37 -10.99 11.61
C GLN A 41 13.68 -10.18 11.60
N GLN A 42 14.58 -10.46 10.67
CA GLN A 42 15.79 -9.69 10.45
C GLN A 42 15.97 -9.42 8.95
N CYS A 43 15.81 -8.16 8.56
CA CYS A 43 15.97 -7.70 7.18
C CYS A 43 17.10 -6.67 7.00
N SER A 44 17.67 -6.17 8.10
CA SER A 44 18.73 -5.13 8.11
C SER A 44 18.27 -3.85 7.39
N ILE A 45 17.09 -3.38 7.82
CA ILE A 45 16.42 -2.15 7.36
C ILE A 45 16.03 -1.35 8.62
N ASP A 46 16.74 -0.27 8.89
CA ASP A 46 16.69 0.41 10.18
C ASP A 46 15.41 1.24 10.42
N LYS A 47 14.77 1.69 9.33
CA LYS A 47 13.60 2.58 9.36
C LYS A 47 12.35 1.89 8.83
N ALA A 48 11.21 2.18 9.47
CA ALA A 48 9.91 1.82 8.93
C ALA A 48 9.79 2.40 7.50
N SER A 49 9.36 1.57 6.56
CA SER A 49 9.28 1.97 5.15
C SER A 49 8.42 1.02 4.34
N VAL A 50 7.77 1.58 3.32
CA VAL A 50 7.02 0.84 2.31
C VAL A 50 7.63 1.18 0.95
N ARG A 51 8.02 0.16 0.17
CA ARG A 51 8.72 0.32 -1.11
C ARG A 51 8.14 -0.57 -2.18
N LEU A 52 7.79 0.02 -3.32
CA LEU A 52 7.44 -0.73 -4.53
C LEU A 52 8.70 -1.45 -5.05
N ILE A 53 8.53 -2.73 -5.40
CA ILE A 53 9.54 -3.56 -6.06
C ILE A 53 9.15 -3.64 -7.53
N ASN A 54 10.03 -3.17 -8.40
CA ASN A 54 9.68 -2.90 -9.79
C ASN A 54 10.01 -4.06 -10.74
N ASN A 55 10.96 -4.91 -10.36
CA ASN A 55 11.44 -6.03 -11.18
C ASN A 55 12.11 -7.12 -10.32
N LYS A 56 12.43 -8.24 -10.97
CA LYS A 56 13.07 -9.42 -10.35
C LYS A 56 14.45 -9.12 -9.76
N ASN A 57 15.27 -8.29 -10.41
CA ASN A 57 16.60 -7.92 -9.90
C ASN A 57 16.53 -7.08 -8.61
N GLU A 58 15.54 -6.20 -8.46
CA GLU A 58 15.29 -5.48 -7.20
C GLU A 58 14.85 -6.45 -6.09
N LEU A 59 13.96 -7.40 -6.39
CA LEU A 59 13.54 -8.47 -5.47
C LEU A 59 14.73 -9.32 -4.99
N GLU A 60 15.57 -9.77 -5.92
CA GLU A 60 16.79 -10.55 -5.67
C GLU A 60 17.78 -9.77 -4.81
N THR A 61 17.99 -8.49 -5.12
CA THR A 61 18.86 -7.59 -4.34
C THR A 61 18.38 -7.43 -2.90
N LEU A 62 17.06 -7.29 -2.70
CA LEU A 62 16.45 -7.14 -1.37
C LEU A 62 16.54 -8.43 -0.54
N ILE A 63 16.16 -9.57 -1.11
CA ILE A 63 16.24 -10.87 -0.43
C ILE A 63 17.70 -11.20 -0.09
N THR A 64 18.62 -11.03 -1.04
CA THR A 64 20.06 -11.25 -0.82
C THR A 64 20.62 -10.33 0.26
N ARG A 65 20.24 -9.04 0.27
CA ARG A 65 20.65 -8.08 1.32
C ARG A 65 20.16 -8.52 2.70
N SER A 66 18.90 -8.93 2.83
CA SER A 66 18.33 -9.37 4.11
C SER A 66 19.01 -10.63 4.68
N ARG A 67 19.58 -11.47 3.80
CA ARG A 67 20.21 -12.75 4.16
C ARG A 67 21.72 -12.71 4.39
N ARG A 68 22.39 -11.55 4.26
CA ARG A 68 23.86 -11.42 4.43
C ARG A 68 24.39 -11.87 5.79
N THR A 69 23.54 -11.96 6.81
CA THR A 69 23.89 -12.43 8.17
C THR A 69 23.77 -13.97 8.31
N VAL A 70 23.27 -14.67 7.28
CA VAL A 70 23.08 -16.14 7.28
C VAL A 70 24.20 -16.79 6.49
N LEU A 71 25.10 -17.50 7.18
CA LEU A 71 26.28 -18.17 6.60
C LEU A 71 25.95 -19.51 5.90
N SER A 72 24.80 -19.63 5.24
CA SER A 72 24.34 -20.87 4.62
C SER A 72 24.17 -20.72 3.11
N ASP A 73 24.94 -21.50 2.36
CA ASP A 73 24.93 -21.61 0.89
C ASP A 73 23.69 -22.35 0.34
N SER A 74 22.56 -22.21 1.03
CA SER A 74 21.29 -22.79 0.61
C SER A 74 20.67 -21.90 -0.46
N SER A 75 20.89 -22.26 -1.73
CA SER A 75 20.28 -21.60 -2.89
C SER A 75 18.81 -21.31 -2.64
N VAL A 76 18.48 -20.03 -2.49
CA VAL A 76 17.16 -19.59 -2.07
C VAL A 76 16.24 -19.68 -3.28
N ALA A 77 15.21 -20.51 -3.19
CA ALA A 77 14.08 -20.46 -4.10
C ALA A 77 13.44 -19.05 -4.03
N LEU A 78 13.85 -18.19 -4.95
CA LEU A 78 13.34 -16.84 -5.08
C LEU A 78 11.84 -16.92 -5.43
N PRO A 79 10.97 -16.16 -4.75
CA PRO A 79 9.55 -16.20 -5.02
C PRO A 79 9.27 -15.79 -6.47
N GLU A 80 8.63 -16.68 -7.22
CA GLU A 80 8.33 -16.46 -8.64
C GLU A 80 7.16 -15.48 -8.78
N ILE A 81 7.51 -14.20 -8.92
CA ILE A 81 6.56 -13.11 -9.15
C ILE A 81 6.60 -12.75 -10.63
N ASP A 82 5.50 -12.99 -11.33
CA ASP A 82 5.26 -12.47 -12.67
C ASP A 82 5.05 -10.94 -12.60
N PHE A 83 6.14 -10.18 -12.75
CA PHE A 83 6.15 -8.72 -12.79
C PHE A 83 5.47 -8.12 -14.04
N THR A 84 5.07 -8.93 -15.04
CA THR A 84 4.26 -8.43 -16.17
C THR A 84 2.82 -8.20 -15.70
N LYS A 85 2.25 -9.15 -14.95
CA LYS A 85 0.87 -9.11 -14.43
C LYS A 85 0.74 -8.50 -13.03
N ASN A 86 1.77 -8.59 -12.20
CA ASN A 86 1.75 -8.18 -10.79
C ASN A 86 2.73 -7.03 -10.51
N ARG A 87 2.48 -6.26 -9.44
CA ARG A 87 3.53 -5.50 -8.75
C ARG A 87 3.90 -6.24 -7.47
N ALA A 88 5.03 -5.89 -6.85
CA ALA A 88 5.39 -6.36 -5.52
C ALA A 88 5.78 -5.18 -4.61
N LEU A 89 5.69 -5.39 -3.31
CA LEU A 89 5.86 -4.36 -2.29
C LEU A 89 6.63 -4.95 -1.11
N LEU A 90 7.73 -4.30 -0.73
CA LEU A 90 8.42 -4.51 0.53
C LEU A 90 7.77 -3.62 1.60
N ILE A 91 7.40 -4.21 2.73
CA ILE A 91 6.96 -3.49 3.93
C ILE A 91 7.95 -3.86 5.03
N ALA A 92 8.56 -2.88 5.68
CA ALA A 92 9.48 -3.06 6.80
C ALA A 92 9.06 -2.19 7.99
N LEU A 93 9.17 -2.72 9.21
CA LEU A 93 8.80 -2.00 10.44
C LEU A 93 9.93 -1.14 11.02
N GLY A 94 11.11 -1.16 10.40
CA GLY A 94 12.35 -0.62 10.97
C GLY A 94 12.88 -1.47 12.13
N ASN A 95 13.91 -0.97 12.81
CA ASN A 95 14.44 -1.63 13.99
C ASN A 95 13.43 -1.58 15.15
N LYS A 96 13.24 -2.71 15.84
CA LYS A 96 12.42 -2.86 17.06
C LYS A 96 13.30 -3.39 18.18
N SER A 97 13.13 -2.86 19.39
CA SER A 97 13.96 -3.18 20.56
C SER A 97 13.64 -4.52 21.23
N SER A 98 12.49 -5.11 20.93
CA SER A 98 12.08 -6.44 21.41
C SER A 98 11.64 -7.36 20.28
N ALA A 99 11.67 -8.67 20.55
CA ALA A 99 11.03 -9.67 19.71
C ALA A 99 9.49 -9.64 19.83
N GLY A 100 8.80 -10.29 18.89
CA GLY A 100 7.34 -10.45 18.90
C GLY A 100 6.57 -9.48 18.01
N TYR A 101 7.23 -8.47 17.44
CA TYR A 101 6.69 -7.72 16.30
C TYR A 101 6.61 -8.63 15.07
N ASN A 102 5.59 -8.47 14.23
CA ASN A 102 5.48 -9.16 12.94
C ASN A 102 4.58 -8.40 11.97
N ILE A 103 4.64 -8.73 10.67
CA ILE A 103 3.72 -8.21 9.65
C ILE A 103 2.93 -9.40 9.08
N LYS A 104 1.60 -9.35 9.19
CA LYS A 104 0.71 -10.44 8.77
C LYS A 104 -0.20 -9.99 7.63
N LEU A 105 -0.22 -10.76 6.55
CA LEU A 105 -1.26 -10.67 5.53
C LEU A 105 -2.48 -11.48 6.01
N ASN A 106 -3.64 -10.83 6.15
CA ASN A 106 -4.85 -11.43 6.74
C ASN A 106 -5.81 -12.08 5.73
N ALA A 107 -5.75 -11.70 4.46
CA ALA A 107 -6.55 -12.28 3.39
C ALA A 107 -5.72 -12.45 2.11
N ASP A 108 -6.13 -13.36 1.24
CA ASP A 108 -5.60 -13.56 -0.12
C ASP A 108 -6.09 -12.47 -1.12
N ARG A 109 -6.90 -11.53 -0.63
CA ARG A 109 -7.69 -10.60 -1.43
C ARG A 109 -7.74 -9.21 -0.81
N ALA A 110 -7.37 -8.21 -1.59
CA ALA A 110 -7.34 -6.78 -1.25
C ALA A 110 -8.45 -6.03 -1.99
N GLU A 111 -9.00 -5.00 -1.35
CA GLU A 111 -10.11 -4.20 -1.91
C GLU A 111 -9.62 -2.92 -2.59
N ILE A 112 -10.27 -2.51 -3.67
CA ILE A 112 -10.13 -1.16 -4.24
C ILE A 112 -11.26 -0.28 -3.70
N ARG A 113 -10.90 0.84 -3.06
CA ARG A 113 -11.83 1.90 -2.60
C ARG A 113 -11.26 3.26 -3.01
N ASP A 114 -12.03 4.14 -3.64
CA ASP A 114 -11.58 5.45 -4.14
C ASP A 114 -10.27 5.42 -4.98
N GLN A 115 -10.10 4.42 -5.86
CA GLN A 115 -8.85 4.17 -6.60
C GLN A 115 -7.62 3.84 -5.72
N LYS A 116 -7.80 3.56 -4.42
CA LYS A 116 -6.76 3.12 -3.48
C LYS A 116 -6.87 1.60 -3.32
N LEU A 117 -5.75 0.89 -3.41
CA LEU A 117 -5.67 -0.53 -3.04
C LEU A 117 -5.45 -0.64 -1.53
N MET A 118 -6.45 -1.17 -0.81
CA MET A 118 -6.41 -1.45 0.61
C MET A 118 -5.82 -2.84 0.84
N LEU A 119 -4.53 -2.92 1.21
CA LEU A 119 -3.90 -4.21 1.51
C LEU A 119 -4.33 -4.71 2.90
N PRO A 120 -4.75 -5.97 3.06
CA PRO A 120 -5.21 -6.52 4.34
C PRO A 120 -4.02 -6.91 5.22
N VAL A 121 -3.28 -5.92 5.73
CA VAL A 121 -2.00 -6.10 6.43
C VAL A 121 -2.02 -5.54 7.86
N ASP A 122 -1.85 -6.44 8.83
CA ASP A 122 -1.71 -6.10 10.25
C ASP A 122 -0.25 -6.04 10.67
N ILE A 123 0.01 -5.12 11.62
CA ILE A 123 1.25 -5.05 12.39
C ILE A 123 0.99 -5.72 13.74
N ILE A 124 1.44 -6.95 13.90
CA ILE A 124 1.41 -7.64 15.19
C ILE A 124 2.47 -6.98 16.08
N SER A 125 2.09 -6.69 17.32
CA SER A 125 2.98 -6.18 18.37
C SER A 125 2.98 -7.16 19.56
N PRO A 126 4.09 -7.25 20.33
CA PRO A 126 4.15 -8.15 21.49
C PRO A 126 3.19 -7.72 22.61
N ASP A 127 2.80 -8.69 23.44
CA ASP A 127 1.83 -8.49 24.51
C ASP A 127 2.27 -7.47 25.55
N LYS A 128 1.36 -6.54 25.89
CA LYS A 128 1.57 -5.50 26.90
C LYS A 128 1.63 -6.13 28.29
N GLY A 129 2.84 -6.26 28.84
CA GLY A 129 3.11 -6.90 30.13
C GLY A 129 3.62 -8.33 30.03
N GLY A 130 3.68 -8.92 28.83
CA GLY A 130 4.33 -10.21 28.62
C GLY A 130 5.86 -10.12 28.70
N PHE A 131 6.52 -11.20 29.14
CA PHE A 131 7.98 -11.29 29.09
C PHE A 131 8.46 -11.26 27.63
N GLN A 132 9.29 -10.28 27.30
CA GLN A 132 9.82 -10.06 25.96
C GLN A 132 11.33 -10.23 25.92
N ALA A 133 11.84 -10.95 24.91
CA ALA A 133 13.26 -10.98 24.62
C ALA A 133 13.71 -9.59 24.14
N GLN A 134 14.66 -9.00 24.87
CA GLN A 134 15.31 -7.73 24.52
C GLN A 134 16.37 -8.00 23.44
N VAL A 135 15.96 -7.93 22.18
CA VAL A 135 16.81 -8.18 21.02
C VAL A 135 16.38 -7.27 19.88
N ILE A 136 17.35 -6.65 19.21
CA ILE A 136 17.08 -5.78 18.07
C ILE A 136 16.66 -6.65 16.87
N THR A 137 15.40 -6.50 16.47
CA THR A 137 14.83 -7.13 15.26
C THR A 137 14.58 -6.07 14.19
N SER A 138 14.49 -6.49 12.92
CA SER A 138 14.12 -5.60 11.80
C SER A 138 13.09 -6.28 10.89
N PRO A 139 11.82 -6.43 11.35
CA PRO A 139 10.84 -7.26 10.66
C PRO A 139 10.44 -6.68 9.30
N CYS A 140 10.36 -7.54 8.28
CA CYS A 140 9.84 -7.18 6.96
C CYS A 140 9.09 -8.32 6.27
N VAL A 141 8.24 -7.94 5.30
CA VAL A 141 7.49 -8.85 4.43
C VAL A 141 7.51 -8.33 2.99
N ILE A 142 7.48 -9.25 2.02
CA ILE A 142 7.29 -8.95 0.60
C ILE A 142 5.96 -9.54 0.15
N ILE A 143 5.09 -8.69 -0.41
CA ILE A 143 3.74 -9.03 -0.86
C ILE A 143 3.62 -8.69 -2.35
N SER A 144 3.09 -9.60 -3.16
CA SER A 144 2.69 -9.32 -4.56
C SER A 144 1.20 -9.08 -4.67
N PHE A 145 0.79 -8.31 -5.67
CA PHE A 145 -0.60 -8.14 -6.06
C PHE A 145 -0.76 -7.88 -7.56
N THR A 146 -1.87 -8.32 -8.14
CA THR A 146 -2.18 -8.13 -9.55
C THR A 146 -2.39 -6.65 -9.88
N LYS A 147 -1.84 -6.20 -11.03
CA LYS A 147 -2.04 -4.83 -11.54
C LYS A 147 -3.52 -4.60 -11.85
N GLY A 148 -4.03 -3.41 -11.55
CA GLY A 148 -5.44 -3.04 -11.73
C GLY A 148 -5.66 -1.53 -11.67
N ALA A 149 -6.93 -1.13 -11.63
CA ALA A 149 -7.36 0.27 -11.70
C ALA A 149 -7.25 0.99 -10.33
N TYR A 150 -6.05 1.13 -9.82
CA TYR A 150 -5.73 1.86 -8.58
C TYR A 150 -4.44 2.68 -8.73
N THR A 151 -4.43 3.88 -8.15
CA THR A 151 -3.37 4.90 -8.27
C THR A 151 -2.52 5.03 -7.00
N ARG A 152 -2.99 4.47 -5.88
CA ARG A 152 -2.32 4.48 -4.58
C ARG A 152 -2.47 3.13 -3.88
N ILE A 153 -1.52 2.79 -3.02
CA ILE A 153 -1.57 1.64 -2.11
C ILE A 153 -1.63 2.15 -0.67
N ILE A 154 -2.56 1.61 0.10
CA ILE A 154 -2.66 1.77 1.55
C ILE A 154 -2.27 0.45 2.19
N VAL A 155 -1.24 0.48 3.05
CA VAL A 155 -0.77 -0.71 3.79
C VAL A 155 -1.42 -0.76 5.17
N ASN A 156 -1.31 0.34 5.89
CA ASN A 156 -1.84 0.57 7.23
C ASN A 156 -1.82 2.10 7.43
N GLU A 157 -2.74 2.68 8.20
CA GLU A 157 -2.76 4.13 8.43
C GLU A 157 -1.50 4.65 9.16
N ALA A 158 -0.83 3.77 9.92
CA ALA A 158 0.41 4.05 10.63
C ALA A 158 1.70 3.76 9.81
N LEU A 159 1.60 3.45 8.51
CA LEU A 159 2.74 3.26 7.60
C LEU A 159 2.62 4.14 6.36
N ASP A 160 3.77 4.49 5.77
CA ASP A 160 3.82 5.34 4.58
C ASP A 160 3.06 4.73 3.39
N ASN A 161 2.22 5.55 2.76
CA ASN A 161 1.37 5.14 1.64
C ASN A 161 2.07 5.37 0.30
N VAL A 162 2.02 4.40 -0.61
CA VAL A 162 2.75 4.41 -1.88
C VAL A 162 1.88 4.88 -3.05
N THR A 163 2.37 5.85 -3.82
CA THR A 163 1.81 6.28 -5.13
C THR A 163 2.48 5.51 -6.27
N LEU A 164 1.79 5.32 -7.42
CA LEU A 164 2.07 4.26 -8.40
C LEU A 164 2.35 4.67 -9.85
#